data_AF-A0A539DUD5-F1
#
_entry.id   AF-A0A539DUD5-F1
#
_cell.length_a   1.000
_cell.length_b   1.000
_cell.length_c   1.000
_cell.angle_alpha   90.00
_cell.angle_beta   90.00
_cell.angle_gamma   90.00
#
_symmetry.space_group_name_H-M   'P 1'
#
loop_
_entity.id
_entity.type
_entity.pdbx_description
1 polymer ?
#
loop_
_entity_poly.entity_id
_entity_poly.type
_entity_poly.pdbx_seq_one_letter_code
_entity_poly.pdbx_strand_id
1 'polypeptide(L)'
;YRDFACSYSPLFPFLMAPMVLLPWPVPAIFLLFVAFDLVALLTVGRMARAASTRARAGWLYAAAPVTWYFLVRYGQDEALAAAILSLAALALRQGRAMRCGLWLGLGFCLTKFTFGLALPPYWLASRRRGRLSLGLLLPIALIFGLALAAGLPVWRPIVSESVELGFGPGLWRLPVLFTPLVLGRWAAWILAAGLGAAWWWFARGTRERRLEVGLLLTAAVFMLLSPKVLPMYLTPFWPFAALWAATRDDRADLWLLSALNLLLGTWWYVDAGGIHGMFGPVVQAVAVIVTAAIPVLFLLLIVRLVRHEGTATA
;
A
#
# COMPACT_ATOMS: atom_id res chain seq x y z
N TYR A 1 -12.03 -2.23 19.94
CA TYR A 1 -12.28 -0.78 20.15
C TYR A 1 -12.49 -0.42 21.60
N ARG A 2 -13.53 -0.92 22.29
CA ARG A 2 -13.72 -0.67 23.74
C ARG A 2 -12.67 -1.41 24.58
N ASP A 3 -12.51 -2.70 24.31
CA ASP A 3 -11.84 -3.61 25.24
C ASP A 3 -10.39 -3.98 24.86
N PHE A 4 -9.90 -3.58 23.67
CA PHE A 4 -8.54 -3.85 23.22
C PHE A 4 -8.04 -2.78 22.23
N ALA A 5 -6.73 -2.55 22.23
CA ALA A 5 -6.04 -1.72 21.24
C ALA A 5 -6.09 -2.40 19.87
N CYS A 6 -6.49 -1.66 18.85
CA CYS A 6 -6.69 -2.17 17.50
C CYS A 6 -6.24 -1.11 16.51
N SER A 7 -5.40 -1.48 15.55
CA SER A 7 -4.96 -0.61 14.44
C SER A 7 -5.92 -0.64 13.24
N TYR A 8 -6.86 -1.58 13.25
CA TYR A 8 -7.81 -1.83 12.18
C TYR A 8 -9.07 -1.01 12.31
N SER A 9 -9.69 -0.71 11.17
CA SER A 9 -10.95 0.01 11.05
C SER A 9 -12.17 -0.77 11.57
N PRO A 10 -13.32 -0.12 11.84
CA PRO A 10 -14.42 -0.71 12.59
C PRO A 10 -15.03 -1.99 12.01
N LEU A 11 -15.01 -2.17 10.68
CA LEU A 11 -15.58 -3.38 10.06
C LEU A 11 -14.62 -4.57 9.99
N PHE A 12 -13.32 -4.38 10.20
CA PHE A 12 -12.35 -5.48 10.08
C PHE A 12 -12.67 -6.65 11.02
N PRO A 13 -12.99 -6.46 12.32
CA PRO A 13 -13.35 -7.59 13.19
C PRO A 13 -14.57 -8.37 12.70
N PHE A 14 -15.54 -7.69 12.09
CA PHE A 14 -16.74 -8.33 11.55
C PHE A 14 -16.46 -9.14 10.27
N LEU A 15 -15.48 -8.72 9.47
CA LEU A 15 -14.97 -9.52 8.36
C LEU A 15 -14.29 -10.81 8.87
N MET A 16 -13.55 -10.71 9.98
CA MET A 16 -12.81 -11.84 10.56
C MET A 16 -13.70 -12.80 11.34
N ALA A 17 -14.77 -12.31 11.95
CA ALA A 17 -15.62 -13.09 12.87
C ALA A 17 -16.12 -14.43 12.28
N PRO A 18 -16.64 -14.52 11.05
CA PRO A 18 -17.08 -15.79 10.49
C PRO A 18 -15.95 -16.82 10.37
N MET A 19 -14.72 -16.39 10.08
CA MET A 19 -13.58 -17.30 9.97
C MET A 19 -13.15 -17.81 11.34
N VAL A 20 -13.22 -16.97 12.37
CA VAL A 20 -12.89 -17.33 13.76
C VAL A 20 -13.88 -18.35 14.34
N LEU A 21 -15.13 -18.37 13.86
CA LEU A 21 -16.16 -19.31 14.30
C LEU A 21 -16.05 -20.70 13.67
N LEU A 22 -15.19 -20.89 12.67
CA LEU A 22 -14.98 -22.20 12.05
C LEU A 22 -14.10 -23.10 12.93
N PRO A 23 -14.20 -24.45 12.81
CA PRO A 23 -13.37 -25.39 13.58
C PRO A 23 -11.84 -25.24 13.36
N TRP A 24 -11.45 -24.58 12.28
CA TRP A 24 -10.07 -24.36 11.84
C TRP A 24 -9.81 -22.87 11.55
N PRO A 25 -9.83 -22.00 12.56
CA PRO A 25 -9.85 -20.55 12.35
C PRO A 25 -8.59 -20.02 11.66
N VAL A 26 -7.42 -20.59 11.95
CA VAL A 26 -6.15 -20.18 11.33
C VAL A 26 -6.14 -20.47 9.82
N PRO A 27 -6.38 -21.71 9.36
CA PRO A 27 -6.55 -21.97 7.92
C PRO A 27 -7.66 -21.14 7.26
N ALA A 28 -8.80 -20.94 7.93
CA ALA A 28 -9.91 -20.17 7.37
C ALA A 28 -9.54 -18.70 7.10
N ILE A 29 -8.87 -18.05 8.06
CA ILE A 29 -8.36 -16.69 7.91
C ILE A 29 -7.35 -16.60 6.77
N PHE A 30 -6.42 -17.55 6.70
CA PHE A 30 -5.45 -17.61 5.62
C PHE A 30 -6.14 -17.74 4.25
N LEU A 31 -7.10 -18.66 4.11
CA LEU A 31 -7.86 -18.86 2.88
C LEU A 31 -8.67 -17.62 2.49
N LEU A 32 -9.21 -16.88 3.46
CA LEU A 32 -9.88 -15.60 3.20
C LEU A 32 -8.93 -14.60 2.51
N PHE A 33 -7.71 -14.44 3.01
CA PHE A 33 -6.74 -13.52 2.40
C PHE A 33 -6.20 -14.03 1.06
N VAL A 34 -6.07 -15.35 0.88
CA VAL A 34 -5.76 -15.94 -0.43
C VAL A 34 -6.88 -15.64 -1.43
N ALA A 35 -8.15 -15.71 -1.01
CA ALA A 35 -9.27 -15.35 -1.86
C ALA A 35 -9.23 -13.87 -2.26
N PHE A 36 -8.88 -12.96 -1.35
CA PHE A 36 -8.69 -11.54 -1.70
C PHE A 36 -7.49 -11.32 -2.64
N ASP A 37 -6.38 -12.00 -2.43
CA ASP A 37 -5.23 -11.95 -3.34
C ASP A 37 -5.61 -12.42 -4.75
N LEU A 38 -6.39 -13.51 -4.85
CA LEU A 38 -6.93 -14.00 -6.11
C LEU A 38 -7.85 -12.95 -6.77
N VAL A 39 -8.69 -12.24 -6.00
CA VAL A 39 -9.50 -11.14 -6.52
C VAL A 39 -8.62 -10.01 -7.07
N ALA A 40 -7.53 -9.66 -6.38
CA ALA A 40 -6.57 -8.67 -6.87
C ALA A 40 -5.94 -9.13 -8.19
N LEU A 41 -5.42 -10.36 -8.24
CA LEU A 41 -4.82 -10.97 -9.44
C LEU A 41 -5.79 -10.99 -10.63
N LEU A 42 -7.02 -11.47 -10.43
CA LEU A 42 -8.04 -11.52 -11.48
C LEU A 42 -8.40 -10.12 -11.98
N THR A 43 -8.45 -9.14 -11.08
CA THR A 43 -8.77 -7.76 -11.42
C THR A 43 -7.63 -7.07 -12.17
N VAL A 44 -6.37 -7.29 -11.76
CA VAL A 44 -5.16 -6.89 -12.52
C VAL A 44 -5.17 -7.52 -13.90
N GLY A 45 -5.38 -8.83 -13.97
CA GLY A 45 -5.49 -9.55 -15.24
C GLY A 45 -6.56 -8.95 -16.14
N ARG A 46 -7.74 -8.63 -15.58
CA ARG A 46 -8.85 -7.95 -16.29
C ARG A 46 -8.45 -6.56 -16.82
N MET A 47 -7.79 -5.75 -15.98
CA MET A 47 -7.30 -4.43 -16.33
C MET A 47 -6.21 -4.47 -17.41
N ALA A 48 -5.36 -5.49 -17.40
CA ALA A 48 -4.31 -5.71 -18.40
C ALA A 48 -4.86 -6.23 -19.74
N ARG A 49 -5.98 -6.98 -19.76
CA ARG A 49 -6.63 -7.42 -21.01
C ARG A 49 -6.99 -6.24 -21.93
N ALA A 50 -7.31 -5.11 -21.33
CA ALA A 50 -7.67 -3.91 -22.06
C ALA A 50 -6.45 -3.22 -22.71
N ALA A 51 -5.22 -3.62 -22.38
CA ALA A 51 -4.00 -2.89 -22.70
C ALA A 51 -2.96 -3.70 -23.49
N SER A 52 -3.36 -4.71 -24.29
CA SER A 52 -2.50 -5.64 -25.06
C SER A 52 -1.40 -6.41 -24.29
N THR A 53 -1.19 -6.15 -22.99
CA THR A 53 -0.10 -6.72 -22.16
C THR A 53 -0.61 -7.82 -21.20
N ARG A 54 -1.66 -8.52 -21.62
CA ARG A 54 -2.58 -9.32 -20.81
C ARG A 54 -1.93 -10.25 -19.78
N ALA A 55 -1.06 -11.15 -20.22
CA ALA A 55 -0.48 -12.17 -19.35
C ALA A 55 0.60 -11.59 -18.42
N ARG A 56 1.37 -10.62 -18.91
CA ARG A 56 2.56 -10.11 -18.24
C ARG A 56 2.24 -9.44 -16.91
N ALA A 57 1.23 -8.58 -16.84
CA ALA A 57 0.89 -7.89 -15.59
C ALA A 57 0.44 -8.87 -14.50
N GLY A 58 -0.38 -9.86 -14.85
CA GLY A 58 -0.81 -10.91 -13.93
C GLY A 58 0.38 -11.70 -13.40
N TRP A 59 1.29 -12.12 -14.28
CA TRP A 59 2.51 -12.83 -13.88
C TRP A 59 3.46 -11.98 -13.04
N LEU A 60 3.65 -10.70 -13.34
CA LEU A 60 4.49 -9.80 -12.54
C LEU A 60 3.91 -9.58 -11.13
N TYR A 61 2.59 -9.56 -10.99
CA TYR A 61 1.94 -9.52 -9.69
C TYR A 61 2.07 -10.86 -8.96
N ALA A 62 1.73 -11.96 -9.63
CA ALA A 62 1.79 -13.30 -9.06
C ALA A 62 3.22 -13.74 -8.72
N ALA A 63 4.25 -13.25 -9.40
CA ALA A 63 5.64 -13.61 -9.14
C ALA A 63 6.30 -12.75 -8.07
N ALA A 64 5.55 -11.88 -7.39
CA ALA A 64 6.08 -10.88 -6.47
C ALA A 64 6.47 -11.48 -5.10
N PRO A 65 7.78 -11.57 -4.73
CA PRO A 65 8.16 -12.18 -3.46
C PRO A 65 7.52 -11.53 -2.23
N VAL A 66 7.38 -10.20 -2.21
CA VAL A 66 6.77 -9.43 -1.11
C VAL A 66 5.31 -9.86 -0.87
N THR A 67 4.53 -10.06 -1.94
CA THR A 67 3.14 -10.51 -1.85
C THR A 67 3.08 -11.93 -1.31
N TRP A 68 3.87 -12.84 -1.86
CA TRP A 68 3.95 -14.23 -1.36
C TRP A 68 4.35 -14.28 0.10
N TYR A 69 5.34 -13.49 0.48
CA TYR A 69 5.84 -13.45 1.83
C TYR A 69 4.75 -13.04 2.82
N PHE A 70 4.12 -11.88 2.62
CA PHE A 70 3.12 -11.39 3.55
C PHE A 70 1.81 -12.18 3.51
N LEU A 71 1.48 -12.78 2.37
CA LEU A 71 0.33 -13.67 2.27
C LEU A 71 0.60 -15.04 2.91
N VAL A 72 1.59 -15.79 2.42
CA VAL A 72 1.83 -17.19 2.80
C VAL A 72 2.45 -17.30 4.20
N ARG A 73 3.43 -16.47 4.54
CA ARG A 73 4.11 -16.58 5.84
C ARG A 73 3.29 -15.98 6.98
N TYR A 74 2.57 -14.89 6.70
CA TYR A 74 1.96 -14.06 7.73
C TYR A 74 0.43 -13.97 7.65
N GLY A 75 -0.21 -14.39 6.55
CA GLY A 75 -1.65 -14.25 6.38
C GLY A 75 -2.12 -12.81 6.59
N GLN A 76 -1.40 -11.83 6.02
CA GLN A 76 -1.68 -10.42 6.28
C GLN A 76 -2.89 -9.89 5.51
N ASP A 77 -3.52 -8.86 6.08
CA ASP A 77 -4.68 -8.19 5.53
C ASP A 77 -4.37 -7.26 4.33
N GLU A 78 -3.10 -7.05 3.96
CA GLU A 78 -2.80 -6.22 2.80
C GLU A 78 -3.31 -6.82 1.48
N ALA A 79 -3.56 -8.13 1.41
CA ALA A 79 -4.26 -8.75 0.28
C ALA A 79 -5.70 -8.21 0.11
N LEU A 80 -6.41 -7.98 1.22
CA LEU A 80 -7.73 -7.33 1.22
C LEU A 80 -7.64 -5.90 0.66
N ALA A 81 -6.66 -5.12 1.12
CA ALA A 81 -6.43 -3.78 0.61
C ALA A 81 -6.10 -3.78 -0.90
N ALA A 82 -5.21 -4.67 -1.34
CA ALA A 82 -4.87 -4.85 -2.76
C ALA A 82 -6.10 -5.18 -3.63
N ALA A 83 -6.97 -6.08 -3.14
CA ALA A 83 -8.21 -6.46 -3.81
C ALA A 83 -9.16 -5.26 -3.96
N ILE A 84 -9.40 -4.53 -2.88
CA ILE A 84 -10.32 -3.40 -2.87
C ILE A 84 -9.79 -2.26 -3.75
N LEU A 85 -8.50 -1.93 -3.68
CA LEU A 85 -7.90 -0.92 -4.55
C LEU A 85 -8.02 -1.34 -6.03
N SER A 86 -7.74 -2.60 -6.34
CA SER A 86 -7.86 -3.11 -7.72
C SER A 86 -9.30 -3.03 -8.23
N LEU A 87 -10.29 -3.38 -7.40
CA LEU A 87 -11.72 -3.27 -7.73
C LEU A 87 -12.17 -1.81 -7.91
N ALA A 88 -11.69 -0.91 -7.06
CA ALA A 88 -11.91 0.53 -7.20
C ALA A 88 -11.34 1.06 -8.52
N ALA A 89 -10.12 0.62 -8.88
CA ALA A 89 -9.46 1.04 -10.12
C ALA A 89 -10.19 0.53 -11.35
N LEU A 90 -10.64 -0.72 -11.33
CA LEU A 90 -11.48 -1.27 -12.40
C LEU A 90 -12.80 -0.49 -12.54
N ALA A 91 -13.47 -0.16 -11.44
CA ALA A 91 -14.69 0.64 -11.45
C ALA A 91 -14.43 2.05 -12.01
N LEU A 92 -13.31 2.68 -11.64
CA LEU A 92 -12.91 3.98 -12.16
C LEU A 92 -12.67 3.94 -13.68
N ARG A 93 -11.94 2.93 -14.17
CA ARG A 93 -11.70 2.70 -15.61
C ARG A 93 -12.98 2.45 -16.40
N GLN A 94 -14.02 1.89 -15.76
CA GLN A 94 -15.36 1.71 -16.33
C GLN A 94 -16.22 3.01 -16.28
N GLY A 95 -15.68 4.14 -15.83
CA GLY A 95 -16.43 5.39 -15.67
C GLY A 95 -17.43 5.38 -14.50
N ARG A 96 -17.38 4.36 -13.63
CA ARG A 96 -18.29 4.15 -12.49
C ARG A 96 -17.73 4.78 -11.23
N ALA A 97 -17.61 6.12 -11.23
CA ALA A 97 -17.01 6.90 -10.14
C ALA A 97 -17.65 6.65 -8.76
N MET A 98 -18.98 6.53 -8.69
CA MET A 98 -19.68 6.21 -7.44
C MET A 98 -19.26 4.83 -6.89
N ARG A 99 -19.21 3.81 -7.74
CA ARG A 99 -18.80 2.45 -7.35
C ARG A 99 -17.32 2.41 -6.94
N CYS A 100 -16.46 3.18 -7.61
CA CYS A 100 -15.09 3.38 -7.18
C CYS A 100 -15.04 3.97 -5.75
N GLY A 101 -15.80 5.03 -5.49
CA GLY A 101 -15.92 5.63 -4.17
C GLY A 101 -16.38 4.62 -3.12
N LEU A 102 -17.44 3.86 -3.41
CA LEU A 102 -17.97 2.83 -2.50
C LEU A 102 -16.91 1.79 -2.12
N TRP A 103 -16.14 1.30 -3.09
CA TRP A 103 -15.02 0.39 -2.81
C TRP A 103 -13.97 1.04 -1.91
N LEU A 104 -13.56 2.27 -2.21
CA LEU A 104 -12.56 2.98 -1.40
C LEU A 104 -13.04 3.23 0.04
N GLY A 105 -14.30 3.62 0.21
CA GLY A 105 -14.88 3.85 1.53
C GLY A 105 -15.07 2.56 2.33
N LEU A 106 -15.51 1.49 1.68
CA LEU A 106 -15.53 0.17 2.31
C LEU A 106 -14.13 -0.31 2.68
N GLY A 107 -13.14 -0.11 1.81
CA GLY A 107 -11.73 -0.42 2.10
C GLY A 107 -11.21 0.32 3.31
N PHE A 108 -11.49 1.62 3.41
CA PHE A 108 -11.15 2.40 4.59
C PHE A 108 -11.82 1.85 5.86
N CYS A 109 -13.07 1.40 5.80
CA CYS A 109 -13.78 0.81 6.93
C CYS A 109 -13.34 -0.63 7.28
N LEU A 110 -12.80 -1.38 6.32
CA LEU A 110 -12.46 -2.81 6.44
C LEU A 110 -10.97 -3.09 6.65
N THR A 111 -10.08 -2.11 6.52
CA THR A 111 -8.62 -2.34 6.60
C THR A 111 -8.00 -1.51 7.73
N LYS A 112 -7.17 -0.51 7.40
CA LYS A 112 -6.41 0.35 8.31
C LYS A 112 -6.48 1.80 7.83
N PHE A 113 -6.14 2.76 8.70
CA PHE A 113 -6.09 4.18 8.33
C PHE A 113 -5.04 4.49 7.24
N THR A 114 -3.98 3.69 7.13
CA THR A 114 -2.98 3.79 6.06
C THR A 114 -3.56 3.53 4.67
N PHE A 115 -4.69 2.84 4.56
CA PHE A 115 -5.45 2.74 3.30
C PHE A 115 -5.83 4.11 2.74
N GLY A 116 -6.02 5.10 3.62
CA GLY A 116 -6.31 6.49 3.28
C GLY A 116 -5.27 7.13 2.34
N LEU A 117 -4.01 6.65 2.36
CA LEU A 117 -2.95 7.13 1.48
C LEU A 117 -3.28 6.94 0.00
N ALA A 118 -4.04 5.89 -0.35
CA ALA A 118 -4.41 5.63 -1.72
C ALA A 118 -5.51 6.59 -2.24
N LEU A 119 -6.28 7.25 -1.36
CA LEU A 119 -7.46 8.02 -1.77
C LEU A 119 -7.16 9.21 -2.70
N PRO A 120 -6.13 10.05 -2.47
CA PRO A 120 -5.89 11.24 -3.30
C PRO A 120 -5.61 10.92 -4.78
N PRO A 121 -4.76 9.93 -5.14
CA PRO A 121 -4.61 9.51 -6.54
C PRO A 121 -5.93 9.16 -7.25
N TYR A 122 -6.84 8.44 -6.60
CA TYR A 122 -8.15 8.13 -7.20
C TYR A 122 -9.02 9.37 -7.39
N TRP A 123 -9.04 10.26 -6.39
CA TRP A 123 -9.82 11.49 -6.47
C TRP A 123 -9.29 12.41 -7.58
N LEU A 124 -7.97 12.54 -7.69
CA LEU A 124 -7.30 13.34 -8.71
C LEU A 124 -7.52 12.77 -10.13
N ALA A 125 -7.45 11.44 -10.28
CA ALA A 125 -7.67 10.75 -11.56
C ALA A 125 -9.15 10.75 -12.02
N SER A 126 -10.11 10.94 -11.10
CA SER A 126 -11.53 10.91 -11.43
C SER A 126 -12.01 12.20 -12.08
N ARG A 127 -12.72 12.07 -13.21
CA ARG A 127 -13.45 13.18 -13.85
C ARG A 127 -14.75 13.54 -13.12
N ARG A 128 -15.31 12.62 -12.33
CA ARG A 128 -16.60 12.78 -11.62
C ARG A 128 -16.38 12.78 -10.11
N ARG A 129 -15.59 13.74 -9.63
CA ARG A 129 -15.13 13.85 -8.23
C ARG A 129 -16.28 13.86 -7.22
N GLY A 130 -17.39 14.55 -7.52
CA GLY A 130 -18.56 14.56 -6.64
C GLY A 130 -19.17 13.17 -6.42
N ARG A 131 -19.36 12.39 -7.49
CA ARG A 131 -19.87 11.02 -7.39
C ARG A 131 -18.89 10.08 -6.66
N LEU A 132 -17.59 10.23 -6.92
CA LEU A 132 -16.58 9.46 -6.19
C LEU A 132 -16.59 9.80 -4.69
N SER A 133 -16.62 11.09 -4.35
CA SER A 133 -16.62 11.56 -2.97
C SER A 133 -17.88 11.10 -2.23
N LEU A 134 -19.05 11.16 -2.88
CA LEU A 134 -20.29 10.64 -2.30
C LEU A 134 -20.19 9.14 -2.03
N GLY A 135 -19.67 8.36 -2.98
CA GLY A 135 -19.48 6.91 -2.80
C GLY A 135 -18.48 6.58 -1.71
N LEU A 136 -17.43 7.38 -1.57
CA LEU A 136 -16.41 7.24 -0.51
C LEU A 136 -16.99 7.57 0.87
N LEU A 137 -17.67 8.70 0.98
CA LEU A 137 -18.19 9.21 2.25
C LEU A 137 -19.39 8.43 2.77
N LEU A 138 -20.22 7.83 1.90
CA LEU A 138 -21.41 7.08 2.32
C LEU A 138 -21.10 5.94 3.32
N PRO A 139 -20.24 4.96 3.01
CA PRO A 139 -19.90 3.90 3.95
C PRO A 139 -19.11 4.43 5.15
N ILE A 140 -18.25 5.44 4.98
CA ILE A 140 -17.50 6.03 6.10
C ILE A 140 -18.46 6.68 7.10
N ALA A 141 -19.33 7.57 6.64
CA ALA A 141 -20.30 8.28 7.46
C ALA A 141 -21.27 7.30 8.14
N LEU A 142 -21.76 6.29 7.42
CA LEU A 142 -22.65 5.27 7.99
C LEU A 142 -21.95 4.46 9.08
N ILE A 143 -20.79 3.88 8.79
CA ILE A 143 -20.11 2.96 9.72
C ILE A 143 -19.54 3.71 10.91
N PHE A 144 -18.80 4.80 10.68
CA PHE A 144 -18.25 5.59 11.79
C PHE A 144 -19.37 6.30 12.55
N GLY A 145 -20.44 6.76 11.89
CA GLY A 145 -21.60 7.35 12.55
C GLY A 145 -22.32 6.37 13.47
N LEU A 146 -22.55 5.14 13.02
CA LEU A 146 -23.11 4.06 13.86
C LEU A 146 -22.19 3.70 15.02
N ALA A 147 -20.88 3.60 14.78
CA ALA A 147 -19.90 3.31 15.82
C ALA A 147 -19.84 4.42 16.89
N LEU A 148 -19.89 5.69 16.47
CA LEU A 148 -19.98 6.85 17.36
C LEU A 148 -21.29 6.86 18.16
N ALA A 149 -22.42 6.60 17.51
CA ALA A 149 -23.72 6.50 18.17
C ALA A 149 -23.77 5.36 19.21
N ALA A 150 -23.02 4.27 18.96
CA ALA A 150 -22.83 3.18 19.91
C ALA A 150 -21.78 3.46 21.00
N GLY A 151 -21.22 4.67 21.07
CA GLY A 151 -20.22 5.06 22.07
C GLY A 151 -18.84 4.41 21.88
N LEU A 152 -18.52 3.93 20.68
CA LEU A 152 -17.22 3.30 20.41
C LEU A 152 -16.13 4.37 20.22
N PRO A 153 -14.93 4.20 20.81
CA PRO A 153 -13.83 5.16 20.70
C PRO A 153 -13.10 5.00 19.35
N VAL A 154 -13.76 5.39 18.26
CA VAL A 154 -13.26 5.19 16.88
C VAL A 154 -11.96 5.92 16.55
N TRP A 155 -11.59 6.93 17.34
CA TRP A 155 -10.33 7.68 17.23
C TRP A 155 -9.15 6.99 17.90
N ARG A 156 -9.39 6.03 18.81
CA ARG A 156 -8.33 5.38 19.58
C ARG A 156 -7.25 4.72 18.72
N PRO A 157 -7.57 4.03 17.60
CA PRO A 157 -6.54 3.49 16.71
C PRO A 157 -5.59 4.55 16.16
N ILE A 158 -6.10 5.72 15.79
CA ILE A 158 -5.28 6.81 15.25
C ILE A 158 -4.28 7.28 16.31
N VAL A 159 -4.77 7.46 17.54
CA VAL A 159 -3.92 7.87 18.67
C VAL A 159 -2.88 6.80 18.98
N SER A 160 -3.25 5.52 19.07
CA SER A 160 -2.27 4.44 19.34
C SER A 160 -1.23 4.31 18.23
N GLU A 161 -1.66 4.37 16.97
CA GLU A 161 -0.76 4.29 15.82
C GLU A 161 0.23 5.46 15.77
N SER A 162 -0.18 6.66 16.20
CA SER A 162 0.68 7.85 16.24
C SER A 162 1.78 7.82 17.30
N VAL A 163 1.61 7.01 18.35
CA VAL A 163 2.59 6.87 19.44
C VAL A 163 3.61 5.78 19.11
N GLU A 164 3.23 4.79 18.34
CA GLU A 164 4.11 3.72 17.89
C GLU A 164 5.02 4.17 16.74
N LEU A 165 6.30 4.39 17.03
CA LEU A 165 7.33 4.49 16.00
C LEU A 165 7.69 3.08 15.50
N GLY A 166 7.52 2.83 14.21
CA GLY A 166 7.94 1.56 13.58
C GLY A 166 9.20 1.77 12.77
N PHE A 167 10.30 1.11 13.13
CA PHE A 167 11.52 1.19 12.35
C PHE A 167 11.33 0.46 11.02
N GLY A 168 11.40 1.19 9.91
CA GLY A 168 11.20 0.67 8.56
C GLY A 168 12.31 1.07 7.59
N PRO A 169 12.44 0.49 6.38
CA PRO A 169 13.54 0.76 5.45
C PRO A 169 13.42 2.11 4.72
N GLY A 170 12.97 3.16 5.40
CA GLY A 170 12.94 4.52 4.90
C GLY A 170 14.30 5.22 5.02
N LEU A 171 14.38 6.47 4.54
CA LEU A 171 15.61 7.30 4.65
C LEU A 171 16.09 7.46 6.09
N TRP A 172 15.18 7.33 7.05
CA TRP A 172 15.46 7.51 8.46
C TRP A 172 16.16 6.33 9.11
N ARG A 173 16.13 5.13 8.50
CA ARG A 173 16.68 3.93 9.15
C ARG A 173 18.20 3.95 9.20
N LEU A 174 18.85 4.38 8.12
CA LEU A 174 20.30 4.37 8.04
C LEU A 174 20.94 5.24 9.13
N PRO A 175 20.51 6.51 9.37
CA PRO A 175 21.01 7.28 10.51
C PRO A 175 20.79 6.60 11.86
N VAL A 176 19.63 5.95 12.06
CA VAL A 176 19.29 5.25 13.32
C VAL A 176 20.24 4.10 13.63
N LEU A 177 20.87 3.48 12.62
CA LEU A 177 21.88 2.44 12.82
C LEU A 177 23.18 2.98 13.44
N PHE A 178 23.46 4.27 13.31
CA PHE A 178 24.69 4.90 13.80
C PHE A 178 24.46 5.85 14.98
N THR A 179 23.30 6.51 15.04
CA THR A 179 22.95 7.47 16.09
C THR A 179 21.45 7.46 16.36
N PRO A 180 21.00 7.59 17.62
CA PRO A 180 19.58 7.80 17.91
C PRO A 180 19.06 9.03 17.17
N LEU A 181 18.09 8.84 16.29
CA LEU A 181 17.43 9.92 15.57
C LEU A 181 16.01 10.11 16.09
N VAL A 182 15.74 11.28 16.68
CA VAL A 182 14.40 11.64 17.19
C VAL A 182 13.85 12.78 16.33
N LEU A 183 13.04 12.43 15.33
CA LEU A 183 12.42 13.42 14.45
C LEU A 183 11.18 14.08 15.07
N GLY A 184 10.51 13.40 16.00
CA GLY A 184 9.24 13.84 16.59
C GLY A 184 8.22 14.26 15.52
N ARG A 185 7.57 15.41 15.72
CA ARG A 185 6.59 15.97 14.80
C ARG A 185 7.13 16.33 13.41
N TRP A 186 8.44 16.54 13.26
CA TRP A 186 9.03 16.90 11.96
C TRP A 186 8.88 15.79 10.92
N ALA A 187 8.93 14.52 11.34
CA ALA A 187 8.73 13.40 10.43
C ALA A 187 7.34 13.44 9.75
N ALA A 188 6.30 13.80 10.51
CA ALA A 188 4.95 13.95 9.96
C ALA A 188 4.87 15.09 8.93
N TRP A 189 5.49 16.23 9.22
CA TRP A 189 5.54 17.37 8.29
C TRP A 189 6.33 17.05 7.02
N ILE A 190 7.47 16.37 7.13
CA ILE A 190 8.29 15.97 5.99
C ILE A 190 7.53 14.97 5.11
N LEU A 191 6.89 13.97 5.72
CA LEU A 191 6.04 13.03 5.00
C LEU A 191 4.88 13.74 4.31
N ALA A 192 4.17 14.63 5.01
CA ALA A 192 3.05 15.38 4.46
C ALA A 192 3.47 16.28 3.30
N ALA A 193 4.61 16.96 3.41
CA ALA A 193 5.19 17.78 2.35
C ALA A 193 5.57 16.94 1.13
N GLY A 194 6.22 15.79 1.34
CA GLY A 194 6.58 14.87 0.26
C GLY A 194 5.36 14.31 -0.46
N LEU A 195 4.35 13.84 0.28
CA LEU A 195 3.10 13.34 -0.28
C LEU A 195 2.34 14.46 -1.01
N GLY A 196 2.28 15.65 -0.43
CA GLY A 196 1.68 16.83 -1.06
C GLY A 196 2.37 17.18 -2.38
N ALA A 197 3.71 17.17 -2.42
CA ALA A 197 4.47 17.41 -3.65
C ALA A 197 4.22 16.32 -4.71
N ALA A 198 4.17 15.05 -4.31
CA ALA A 198 3.82 13.94 -5.19
C ALA A 198 2.41 14.08 -5.79
N TRP A 199 1.42 14.38 -4.97
CA TRP A 199 0.04 14.56 -5.41
C TRP A 199 -0.14 15.81 -6.26
N TRP A 200 0.54 16.90 -5.92
CA TRP A 200 0.56 18.12 -6.73
C TRP A 200 1.19 17.86 -8.09
N TRP A 201 2.34 17.18 -8.13
CA TRP A 201 2.97 16.79 -9.40
C TRP A 201 2.03 15.92 -10.22
N PHE A 202 1.40 14.91 -9.61
CA PHE A 202 0.43 14.04 -10.28
C PHE A 202 -0.76 14.84 -10.83
N ALA A 203 -1.30 15.78 -10.06
CA ALA A 203 -2.41 16.65 -10.44
C ALA A 203 -2.09 17.62 -11.58
N ARG A 204 -0.82 18.05 -11.71
CA ARG A 204 -0.36 18.92 -12.81
C ARG A 204 -0.18 18.19 -14.14
N GLY A 205 -0.09 16.87 -14.13
CA GLY A 205 -0.09 16.08 -15.35
C GLY A 205 -1.39 16.24 -16.12
N THR A 206 -1.35 15.99 -17.43
CA THR A 206 -2.59 15.86 -18.21
C THR A 206 -3.48 14.78 -17.56
N ARG A 207 -4.80 14.88 -17.75
CA ARG A 207 -5.77 13.85 -17.30
C ARG A 207 -5.52 12.47 -17.89
N GLU A 208 -4.53 12.33 -18.76
CA GLU A 208 -4.06 11.10 -19.38
C GLU A 208 -3.08 10.33 -18.49
N ARG A 209 -2.54 10.97 -17.44
CA ARG A 209 -1.71 10.27 -16.46
C ARG A 209 -2.47 9.14 -15.81
N ARG A 210 -1.83 7.99 -15.80
CA ARG A 210 -2.44 6.74 -15.34
C ARG A 210 -2.49 6.69 -13.83
N LEU A 211 -3.61 6.20 -13.29
CA LEU A 211 -3.82 6.02 -11.84
C LEU A 211 -2.67 5.25 -11.20
N GLU A 212 -2.13 4.24 -11.90
CA GLU A 212 -0.98 3.45 -11.44
C GLU A 212 0.20 4.33 -11.01
N VAL A 213 0.51 5.38 -11.79
CA VAL A 213 1.64 6.29 -11.50
C VAL A 213 1.40 7.05 -10.21
N GLY A 214 0.19 7.59 -10.01
CA GLY A 214 -0.15 8.31 -8.78
C GLY A 214 -0.09 7.43 -7.53
N LEU A 215 -0.54 6.18 -7.65
CA LEU A 215 -0.48 5.20 -6.56
C LEU A 215 0.95 4.76 -6.25
N LEU A 216 1.76 4.48 -7.28
CA LEU A 216 3.17 4.12 -7.09
C LEU A 216 4.00 5.27 -6.54
N LEU A 217 3.76 6.49 -7.00
CA LEU A 217 4.44 7.66 -6.47
C LEU A 217 4.08 7.90 -5.00
N THR A 218 2.80 7.75 -4.64
CA THR A 218 2.34 7.83 -3.25
C THR A 218 3.02 6.77 -2.38
N ALA A 219 3.03 5.52 -2.83
CA ALA A 219 3.67 4.42 -2.11
C ALA A 219 5.18 4.64 -1.97
N ALA A 220 5.88 5.02 -3.04
CA ALA A 220 7.32 5.26 -3.01
C ALA A 220 7.69 6.40 -2.05
N VAL A 221 6.96 7.52 -2.08
CA VAL A 221 7.20 8.64 -1.17
C VAL A 221 6.87 8.26 0.28
N PHE A 222 5.77 7.54 0.51
CA PHE A 222 5.44 7.04 1.84
C PHE A 222 6.52 6.10 2.37
N MET A 223 6.98 5.15 1.56
CA MET A 223 8.02 4.20 1.96
C MET A 223 9.36 4.89 2.24
N LEU A 224 9.67 5.95 1.47
CA LEU A 224 10.91 6.71 1.59
C LEU A 224 10.92 7.61 2.83
N LEU A 225 9.82 8.30 3.12
CA LEU A 225 9.75 9.39 4.09
C LEU A 225 8.97 9.07 5.35
N SER A 226 8.23 7.96 5.43
CA SER A 226 7.51 7.62 6.65
C SER A 226 8.48 7.15 7.74
N PRO A 227 8.39 7.71 8.96
CA PRO A 227 9.14 7.19 10.10
C PRO A 227 8.57 5.86 10.61
N LYS A 228 7.36 5.48 10.19
CA LYS A 228 6.68 4.22 10.47
C LYS A 228 6.39 3.53 9.15
N VAL A 229 7.27 2.64 8.73
CA VAL A 229 7.08 1.89 7.49
C VAL A 229 7.41 0.42 7.69
N LEU A 230 6.54 -0.44 7.16
CA LEU A 230 6.80 -1.87 7.08
C LEU A 230 6.72 -2.26 5.61
N PRO A 231 7.57 -3.19 5.12
CA PRO A 231 7.51 -3.66 3.73
C PRO A 231 6.11 -4.12 3.31
N MET A 232 5.32 -4.65 4.23
CA MET A 232 3.93 -5.06 3.99
C MET A 232 3.06 -3.92 3.45
N TYR A 233 3.35 -2.67 3.82
CA TYR A 233 2.58 -1.51 3.36
C TYR A 233 2.70 -1.26 1.85
N LEU A 234 3.65 -1.90 1.15
CA LEU A 234 3.75 -1.84 -0.31
C LEU A 234 2.83 -2.87 -1.01
N THR A 235 2.48 -3.97 -0.33
CA THR A 235 1.66 -5.05 -0.90
C THR A 235 0.35 -4.55 -1.54
N PRO A 236 -0.42 -3.61 -0.93
CA PRO A 236 -1.63 -3.07 -1.54
C PRO A 236 -1.40 -2.34 -2.88
N PHE A 237 -0.18 -1.83 -3.10
CA PHE A 237 0.19 -1.05 -4.28
C PHE A 237 0.84 -1.91 -5.37
N TRP A 238 1.26 -3.13 -5.06
CA TRP A 238 1.93 -4.02 -6.01
C TRP A 238 1.11 -4.38 -7.27
N PRO A 239 -0.24 -4.52 -7.21
CA PRO A 239 -1.07 -4.64 -8.42
C PRO A 239 -0.80 -3.55 -9.47
N PHE A 240 -0.55 -2.32 -9.00
CA PHE A 240 -0.33 -1.16 -9.84
C PHE A 240 1.10 -1.08 -10.36
N ALA A 241 2.10 -1.56 -9.58
CA ALA A 241 3.48 -1.73 -10.04
C ALA A 241 3.52 -2.69 -11.23
N ALA A 242 2.85 -3.84 -11.09
CA ALA A 242 2.75 -4.85 -12.14
C ALA A 242 2.06 -4.31 -13.40
N LEU A 243 0.95 -3.58 -13.25
CA LEU A 243 0.26 -2.93 -14.37
C LEU A 243 1.11 -1.87 -15.06
N TRP A 244 1.81 -1.03 -14.31
CA TRP A 244 2.68 0.01 -14.84
C TRP A 244 3.84 -0.59 -15.63
N ALA A 245 4.56 -1.55 -15.05
CA ALA A 245 5.72 -2.16 -15.69
C ALA A 245 5.34 -2.98 -16.93
N ALA A 246 4.23 -3.73 -16.86
CA ALA A 246 3.74 -4.51 -17.99
C ALA A 246 3.43 -3.65 -19.21
N THR A 247 2.96 -2.41 -19.00
CA THR A 247 2.63 -1.49 -20.10
C THR A 247 3.79 -0.74 -20.70
N ARG A 248 4.91 -0.62 -19.99
CA ARG A 248 6.09 0.10 -20.48
C ARG A 248 7.04 -0.78 -21.26
N ASP A 249 7.06 -2.08 -20.96
CA ASP A 249 8.01 -3.05 -21.53
C ASP A 249 9.48 -2.61 -21.43
N ASP A 250 9.82 -1.81 -20.42
CA ASP A 250 11.18 -1.35 -20.19
C ASP A 250 11.88 -2.32 -19.23
N ARG A 251 13.00 -2.89 -19.68
CA ARG A 251 13.81 -3.83 -18.88
C ARG A 251 14.30 -3.21 -17.58
N ALA A 252 14.64 -1.93 -17.59
CA ALA A 252 15.14 -1.26 -16.40
C ALA A 252 14.03 -0.99 -15.37
N ASP A 253 12.79 -0.75 -15.81
CA ASP A 253 11.63 -0.67 -14.91
C ASP A 253 11.33 -2.03 -14.26
N LEU A 254 11.40 -3.11 -15.04
CA LEU A 254 11.27 -4.47 -14.50
C LEU A 254 12.36 -4.79 -13.49
N TRP A 255 13.62 -4.52 -13.83
CA TRP A 255 14.75 -4.74 -12.92
C TRP A 255 14.59 -3.98 -11.62
N LEU A 256 14.19 -2.70 -11.70
CA LEU A 256 13.99 -1.86 -10.53
C LEU A 256 12.91 -2.42 -9.61
N LEU A 257 11.77 -2.83 -10.15
CA LEU A 257 10.70 -3.43 -9.36
C LEU A 257 11.11 -4.79 -8.79
N SER A 258 11.77 -5.65 -9.57
CA SER A 258 12.29 -6.92 -9.08
C SER A 258 13.28 -6.72 -7.93
N ALA A 259 14.19 -5.75 -8.05
CA ALA A 259 15.15 -5.42 -7.01
C ALA A 259 14.47 -4.90 -5.74
N LEU A 260 13.52 -3.96 -5.87
CA LEU A 260 12.72 -3.47 -4.74
C LEU A 260 12.00 -4.63 -4.03
N ASN A 261 11.37 -5.51 -4.80
CA ASN A 261 10.59 -6.60 -4.28
C ASN A 261 11.44 -7.62 -3.51
N LEU A 262 12.59 -8.01 -4.10
CA LEU A 262 13.56 -8.88 -3.46
C LEU A 262 14.11 -8.27 -2.17
N LEU A 263 14.54 -7.00 -2.22
CA LEU A 263 15.17 -6.34 -1.07
C LEU A 263 14.16 -6.05 0.04
N LEU A 264 12.91 -5.70 -0.28
CA LEU A 264 11.87 -5.51 0.73
C LEU A 264 11.48 -6.81 1.41
N GLY A 265 11.38 -7.92 0.66
CA GLY A 265 11.18 -9.24 1.22
C GLY A 265 12.36 -9.68 2.10
N THR A 266 13.59 -9.39 1.67
CA THR A 266 14.81 -9.71 2.42
C THR A 266 14.96 -8.85 3.67
N TRP A 267 14.67 -7.56 3.58
CA TRP A 267 14.83 -6.58 4.66
C TRP A 267 14.08 -7.01 5.92
N TRP A 268 12.89 -7.60 5.76
CA TRP A 268 12.14 -8.09 6.89
C TRP A 268 12.90 -9.13 7.73
N TYR A 269 13.63 -10.05 7.09
CA TYR A 269 14.41 -11.07 7.80
C TYR A 269 15.64 -10.49 8.51
N VAL A 270 16.28 -9.52 7.89
CA VAL A 270 17.55 -8.96 8.41
C VAL A 270 17.32 -7.87 9.44
N ASP A 271 16.17 -7.18 9.43
CA ASP A 271 15.94 -5.99 10.26
C ASP A 271 14.56 -5.88 10.95
N ALA A 272 13.58 -6.74 10.68
CA ALA A 272 12.26 -6.66 11.35
C ALA A 272 11.81 -7.96 12.05
N GLY A 273 12.43 -9.10 11.75
CA GLY A 273 12.13 -10.38 12.38
C GLY A 273 12.78 -10.55 13.75
N GLY A 274 12.24 -11.46 14.57
CA GLY A 274 12.77 -11.84 15.89
C GLY A 274 14.14 -12.55 15.88
N ILE A 275 14.90 -12.38 14.80
CA ILE A 275 16.25 -12.93 14.60
C ILE A 275 17.32 -11.84 14.76
N HIS A 276 16.92 -10.61 15.14
CA HIS A 276 17.81 -9.54 15.60
C HIS A 276 18.79 -10.09 16.64
N GLY A 277 20.07 -10.12 16.28
CA GLY A 277 21.14 -10.60 17.16
C GLY A 277 21.47 -12.10 17.09
N MET A 278 20.69 -12.93 16.39
CA MET A 278 21.07 -14.35 16.20
C MET A 278 22.05 -14.56 15.04
N PHE A 279 22.20 -13.57 14.17
CA PHE A 279 23.11 -13.67 13.04
C PHE A 279 24.33 -12.76 13.24
N GLY A 280 25.51 -13.33 13.01
CA GLY A 280 26.81 -12.68 13.21
C GLY A 280 27.06 -11.47 12.28
N PRO A 281 28.28 -10.91 12.32
CA PRO A 281 28.63 -9.63 11.67
C PRO A 281 28.33 -9.59 10.17
N VAL A 282 28.36 -10.73 9.48
CA VAL A 282 28.01 -10.84 8.06
C VAL A 282 26.56 -10.43 7.79
N VAL A 283 25.60 -10.89 8.61
CA VAL A 283 24.19 -10.55 8.38
C VAL A 283 23.89 -9.11 8.77
N GLN A 284 24.58 -8.56 9.76
CA GLN A 284 24.50 -7.13 10.06
C GLN A 284 25.01 -6.29 8.88
N ALA A 285 26.12 -6.68 8.25
CA ALA A 285 26.62 -6.01 7.04
C ALA A 285 25.60 -6.09 5.89
N VAL A 286 24.99 -7.27 5.68
CA VAL A 286 23.90 -7.42 4.70
C VAL A 286 22.70 -6.54 5.05
N ALA A 287 22.30 -6.46 6.32
CA ALA A 287 21.20 -5.62 6.78
C ALA A 287 21.46 -4.14 6.45
N VAL A 288 22.67 -3.64 6.72
CA VAL A 288 23.07 -2.27 6.39
C VAL A 288 22.99 -2.02 4.88
N ILE A 289 23.53 -2.93 4.06
CA ILE A 289 23.53 -2.81 2.60
C ILE A 289 22.09 -2.80 2.06
N VAL A 290 21.26 -3.76 2.48
CA VAL A 290 19.85 -3.88 2.06
C VAL A 290 19.07 -2.63 2.48
N THR A 291 19.24 -2.19 3.72
CA THR A 291 18.58 -0.99 4.26
C THR A 291 18.99 0.27 3.51
N ALA A 292 20.27 0.41 3.13
CA ALA A 292 20.75 1.55 2.36
C ALA A 292 20.27 1.52 0.90
N ALA A 293 20.15 0.33 0.30
CA ALA A 293 19.73 0.17 -1.10
C ALA A 293 18.25 0.53 -1.33
N ILE A 294 17.36 0.20 -0.40
CA ILE A 294 15.91 0.40 -0.57
C ILE A 294 15.53 1.88 -0.82
N PRO A 295 15.97 2.87 -0.02
CA PRO A 295 15.71 4.28 -0.30
C PRO A 295 16.23 4.74 -1.67
N VAL A 296 17.42 4.27 -2.08
CA VAL A 296 18.00 4.59 -3.39
C VAL A 296 17.10 4.07 -4.51
N LEU A 297 16.62 2.83 -4.40
CA LEU A 297 15.71 2.25 -5.39
C LEU A 297 14.36 2.98 -5.44
N PHE A 298 13.81 3.42 -4.29
CA PHE A 298 12.60 4.25 -4.29
C PHE A 298 12.84 5.61 -4.95
N LEU A 299 13.99 6.25 -4.72
CA LEU A 299 14.36 7.49 -5.42
C LEU A 299 14.46 7.28 -6.93
N LEU A 300 15.10 6.20 -7.36
CA LEU A 300 15.17 5.83 -8.79
C LEU A 300 13.76 5.61 -9.36
N LEU A 301 12.87 4.94 -8.64
CA LEU A 301 11.48 4.74 -9.05
C LEU A 301 10.75 6.07 -9.21
N ILE A 302 10.88 6.98 -8.23
CA ILE A 302 10.30 8.33 -8.29
C ILE A 302 10.82 9.08 -9.52
N VAL A 303 12.13 9.10 -9.74
CA VAL A 303 12.75 9.78 -10.89
C VAL A 303 12.21 9.23 -12.21
N ARG A 304 12.10 7.90 -12.35
CA ARG A 304 11.59 7.27 -13.57
C ARG A 304 10.11 7.57 -13.79
N LEU A 305 9.28 7.48 -12.75
CA LEU A 305 7.87 7.86 -12.80
C LEU A 305 7.72 9.32 -13.24
N VAL A 306 8.56 10.22 -12.72
CA VAL A 306 8.47 11.65 -13.02
C VAL A 306 8.96 11.98 -14.45
N ARG A 307 10.10 11.43 -14.86
CA ARG A 307 10.71 11.73 -16.16
C ARG A 307 9.86 11.21 -17.32
N HIS A 308 9.45 9.94 -17.27
CA HIS A 308 8.80 9.32 -18.41
C HIS A 308 7.35 9.78 -18.62
N GLU A 309 6.64 10.11 -17.55
CA GLU A 309 5.26 10.60 -17.62
C GLU A 309 5.19 12.13 -17.76
N GLY A 310 6.35 12.81 -17.76
CA GLY A 310 6.49 14.23 -18.05
C GLY A 310 6.73 14.53 -19.53
N THR A 311 7.42 13.63 -20.25
CA THR A 311 7.78 13.82 -21.66
C THR A 311 6.67 13.43 -22.64
N ALA A 312 5.70 12.61 -22.23
CA ALA A 312 4.60 12.18 -23.11
C ALA A 312 3.56 13.29 -23.41
N THR A 313 3.73 14.49 -22.83
CA THR A 313 2.75 15.58 -22.85
C THR A 313 3.27 16.90 -23.44
N ALA A 314 4.49 16.90 -23.99
CA ALA A 314 5.09 18.03 -24.70
C ALA A 314 5.23 17.66 -26.18
#